data_AF-A0A4U6X4W4-F1
#
_entry.id   AF-A0A4U6X4W4-F1
#
_cell.length_a   1.000
_cell.length_b   1.000
_cell.length_c   1.000
_cell.angle_alpha   90.00
_cell.angle_beta   90.00
_cell.angle_gamma   90.00
#
_symmetry.space_group_name_H-M   'P 1'
#
loop_
_entity.id
_entity.type
_entity.pdbx_description
1 polymer ?
#
loop_
_entity_poly.entity_id
_entity_poly.type
_entity_poly.pdbx_seq_one_letter_code
_entity_poly.pdbx_strand_id
1 'polypeptide(L)'
;MATTTTEEKKPRTVKTILDSVLQRQTQWPDPLASILQVDKPISTGSSTMGSNKAWRSKGPALQLFDSKVGTEIHALLANEAITQQDAAPIFVRLYMIGPVPEKSEPTVLVCCVSKGLRKDAENCVRRSGILESYGFRLASSAFSLESKRANLE
;
A
#
# COMPACT_ATOMS: atom_id res chain seq x y z
N MET A 1 -48.80 -45.84 8.34
CA MET A 1 -47.50 -45.49 8.95
C MET A 1 -46.50 -45.25 7.83
N ALA A 2 -45.57 -44.32 8.06
CA ALA A 2 -44.44 -43.88 7.23
C ALA A 2 -44.74 -42.91 6.06
N THR A 3 -44.73 -41.61 6.38
CA THR A 3 -44.41 -40.49 5.48
C THR A 3 -42.88 -40.35 5.40
N THR A 4 -42.33 -40.41 4.19
CA THR A 4 -40.88 -40.19 3.95
C THR A 4 -40.69 -38.78 3.39
N THR A 5 -40.14 -37.90 4.21
CA THR A 5 -39.76 -36.54 3.84
C THR A 5 -38.35 -36.56 3.25
N THR A 6 -38.23 -36.18 1.98
CA THR A 6 -36.95 -35.99 1.27
C THR A 6 -36.47 -34.56 1.51
N GLU A 7 -35.36 -34.38 2.23
CA GLU A 7 -34.67 -33.10 2.37
C GLU A 7 -33.84 -32.78 1.11
N GLU A 8 -34.16 -31.67 0.46
CA GLU A 8 -33.44 -31.09 -0.67
C GLU A 8 -32.32 -30.17 -0.18
N LYS A 9 -31.05 -30.55 -0.40
CA LYS A 9 -29.88 -29.74 -0.04
C LYS A 9 -29.64 -28.63 -1.07
N LYS A 10 -29.88 -27.39 -0.65
CA LYS A 10 -29.63 -26.15 -1.40
C LYS A 10 -28.14 -26.00 -1.78
N PRO A 11 -27.80 -25.69 -3.05
CA PRO A 11 -26.41 -25.52 -3.48
C PRO A 11 -25.79 -24.27 -2.87
N ARG A 12 -24.66 -24.43 -2.17
CA ARG A 12 -23.86 -23.33 -1.64
C ARG A 12 -23.13 -22.61 -2.78
N THR A 13 -23.38 -21.31 -2.87
CA THR A 13 -22.87 -20.36 -3.86
C THR A 13 -21.34 -20.34 -3.94
N VAL A 14 -20.80 -20.67 -5.12
CA VAL A 14 -19.35 -20.72 -5.43
C VAL A 14 -18.66 -19.35 -5.37
N LYS A 15 -19.40 -18.23 -5.42
CA LYS A 15 -18.84 -16.87 -5.42
C LYS A 15 -18.07 -16.49 -4.15
N THR A 16 -18.36 -17.10 -2.99
CA THR A 16 -17.75 -16.66 -1.71
C THR A 16 -16.31 -17.17 -1.52
N ILE A 17 -15.89 -18.23 -2.24
CA ILE A 17 -14.57 -18.83 -2.02
C ILE A 17 -13.45 -18.01 -2.69
N LEU A 18 -13.69 -17.39 -3.85
CA LEU A 18 -12.66 -16.57 -4.52
C LEU A 18 -12.37 -15.26 -3.78
N ASP A 19 -13.40 -14.58 -3.25
CA ASP A 19 -13.20 -13.36 -2.45
C ASP A 19 -12.44 -13.64 -1.15
N SER A 20 -12.59 -14.84 -0.59
CA SER A 20 -11.89 -15.29 0.62
C SER A 20 -10.41 -15.62 0.37
N VAL A 21 -10.05 -16.04 -0.85
CA VAL A 21 -8.66 -16.35 -1.25
C VAL A 21 -7.87 -15.07 -1.54
N LEU A 22 -8.53 -13.99 -1.94
CA LEU A 22 -7.91 -12.68 -2.13
C LEU A 22 -7.60 -11.95 -0.80
N GLN A 23 -8.21 -12.37 0.32
CA GLN A 23 -8.16 -11.65 1.60
C GLN A 23 -7.03 -12.05 2.58
N ARG A 24 -6.08 -12.91 2.18
CA ARG A 24 -4.95 -13.31 3.06
C ARG A 24 -3.62 -13.51 2.33
N GLN A 25 -3.29 -12.65 1.37
CA GLN A 25 -1.88 -12.56 0.97
C GLN A 25 -1.10 -11.87 2.11
N THR A 26 -0.56 -12.66 3.03
CA THR A 26 0.30 -12.17 4.12
C THR A 26 1.65 -11.67 3.61
N GLN A 27 1.97 -11.93 2.34
CA GLN A 27 3.23 -11.58 1.72
C GLN A 27 3.00 -11.26 0.24
N TRP A 28 3.71 -10.25 -0.25
CA TRP A 28 3.69 -9.87 -1.67
C TRP A 28 4.28 -11.01 -2.54
N PRO A 29 3.61 -11.43 -3.63
CA PRO A 29 3.92 -12.69 -4.33
C PRO A 29 5.28 -12.75 -5.06
N ASP A 30 5.91 -11.61 -5.36
CA ASP A 30 7.31 -11.55 -5.83
C ASP A 30 7.96 -10.19 -5.47
N PRO A 31 8.58 -10.08 -4.29
CA PRO A 31 9.23 -8.86 -3.85
C PRO A 31 10.42 -8.46 -4.74
N LEU A 32 11.21 -9.42 -5.22
CA LEU A 32 12.43 -9.16 -5.98
C LEU A 32 12.12 -8.57 -7.36
N ALA A 33 11.09 -9.10 -8.05
CA ALA A 33 10.62 -8.50 -9.30
C ALA A 33 10.13 -7.06 -9.13
N SER A 34 9.78 -6.69 -7.90
CA SER A 34 9.23 -5.37 -7.55
C SER A 34 10.29 -4.37 -7.08
N ILE A 35 11.57 -4.74 -7.04
CA ILE A 35 12.67 -3.91 -6.56
C ILE A 35 13.60 -3.49 -7.71
N LEU A 36 13.84 -2.19 -7.87
CA LEU A 36 14.64 -1.68 -8.98
C LEU A 36 16.09 -2.19 -8.94
N GLN A 37 16.78 -2.01 -7.81
CA GLN A 37 18.15 -2.43 -7.57
C GLN A 37 18.22 -3.16 -6.23
N VAL A 38 18.26 -4.50 -6.25
CA VAL A 38 18.16 -5.35 -5.06
C VAL A 38 19.32 -5.09 -4.08
N ASP A 39 20.54 -4.94 -4.60
CA ASP A 39 21.76 -4.75 -3.79
C ASP A 39 21.98 -3.31 -3.32
N LYS A 40 21.12 -2.38 -3.72
CA LYS A 40 21.28 -0.94 -3.44
C LYS A 40 20.03 -0.38 -2.71
N PRO A 41 19.87 -0.69 -1.42
CA PRO A 41 18.82 -0.06 -0.62
C PRO A 41 19.03 1.44 -0.54
N ILE A 42 17.95 2.19 -0.39
CA ILE A 42 17.97 3.64 -0.22
C ILE A 42 18.54 3.95 1.16
N SER A 43 19.59 4.77 1.20
CA SER A 43 20.18 5.25 2.44
C SER A 43 19.23 6.22 3.13
N THR A 44 18.44 5.71 4.06
CA THR A 44 17.63 6.51 4.98
C THR A 44 18.55 7.01 6.09
N GLY A 45 18.84 8.31 6.13
CA GLY A 45 19.57 8.91 7.26
C GLY A 45 18.77 8.92 8.57
N SER A 46 17.73 8.08 8.68
CA SER A 46 16.77 8.06 9.76
C SER A 46 16.87 6.75 10.53
N SER A 47 17.01 6.84 11.85
CA SER A 47 16.90 5.71 12.77
C SER A 47 15.47 5.15 12.87
N THR A 48 14.47 5.85 12.30
CA THR A 48 13.04 5.49 12.42
C THR A 48 12.64 4.21 11.68
N MET A 49 13.49 3.68 10.79
CA MET A 49 13.24 2.43 10.08
C MET A 49 13.64 1.17 10.84
N GLY A 50 14.33 1.29 11.98
CA GLY A 50 14.82 0.14 12.73
C GLY A 50 15.69 -0.77 11.87
N SER A 51 15.36 -2.06 11.80
CA SER A 51 16.05 -3.04 10.94
C SER A 51 15.57 -3.08 9.49
N ASN A 52 14.52 -2.32 9.14
CA ASN A 52 13.99 -2.29 7.79
C ASN A 52 14.87 -1.42 6.88
N LYS A 53 14.92 -1.83 5.63
CA LYS A 53 15.52 -1.11 4.51
C LYS A 53 14.41 -0.76 3.52
N ALA A 54 14.67 0.25 2.70
CA ALA A 54 13.77 0.68 1.64
C ALA A 54 14.45 0.50 0.29
N TRP A 55 13.69 0.13 -0.73
CA TRP A 55 14.13 0.06 -2.11
C TRP A 55 13.15 0.79 -3.01
N ARG A 56 13.66 1.32 -4.13
CA ARG A 56 12.80 1.86 -5.19
C ARG A 56 11.96 0.73 -5.76
N SER A 57 10.67 0.97 -5.89
CA SER A 57 9.75 0.05 -6.53
C SER A 57 9.97 0.00 -8.05
N LYS A 58 9.69 -1.16 -8.65
CA LYS A 58 9.55 -1.38 -10.10
C LYS A 58 8.53 -2.49 -10.35
N GLY A 59 8.35 -2.87 -11.61
CA GLY A 59 7.70 -4.13 -11.96
C GLY A 59 6.25 -4.20 -11.47
N PRO A 60 5.78 -5.36 -10.97
CA PRO A 60 4.36 -5.57 -10.71
C PRO A 60 3.80 -4.67 -9.60
N ALA A 61 4.59 -4.36 -8.55
CA ALA A 61 4.14 -3.45 -7.49
C ALA A 61 3.93 -2.02 -8.02
N LEU A 62 4.90 -1.51 -8.79
CA LEU A 62 4.80 -0.16 -9.36
C LEU A 62 3.69 -0.08 -10.42
N GLN A 63 3.56 -1.09 -11.28
CA GLN A 63 2.51 -1.15 -12.29
C GLN A 63 1.11 -1.16 -11.67
N LEU A 64 0.89 -1.96 -10.60
CA LEU A 64 -0.40 -1.99 -9.91
C LEU A 64 -0.69 -0.66 -9.19
N PHE A 65 0.35 -0.03 -8.65
CA PHE A 65 0.23 1.29 -8.05
C PHE A 65 -0.17 2.36 -9.06
N ASP A 66 0.57 2.49 -10.16
CA ASP A 66 0.32 3.52 -11.17
C ASP A 66 -1.03 3.33 -11.86
N SER A 67 -1.44 2.07 -12.12
CA SER A 67 -2.68 1.78 -12.85
C SER A 67 -3.94 1.84 -11.99
N LYS A 68 -3.85 1.56 -10.67
CA LYS A 68 -5.03 1.44 -9.80
C LYS A 68 -4.85 2.16 -8.46
N VAL A 69 -3.94 1.67 -7.62
CA VAL A 69 -3.89 2.05 -6.20
C VAL A 69 -3.63 3.55 -6.02
N GLY A 70 -2.66 4.10 -6.76
CA GLY A 70 -2.33 5.52 -6.71
C GLY A 70 -3.51 6.39 -7.14
N THR A 71 -4.19 6.01 -8.22
CA THR A 71 -5.38 6.71 -8.73
C THR A 71 -6.51 6.71 -7.71
N GLU A 72 -6.79 5.56 -7.07
CA GLU A 72 -7.82 5.45 -6.05
C GLU A 72 -7.50 6.29 -4.80
N ILE A 73 -6.24 6.32 -4.36
CA ILE A 73 -5.80 7.17 -3.24
C ILE A 73 -5.97 8.64 -3.59
N HIS A 74 -5.56 9.06 -4.79
CA HIS A 74 -5.69 10.45 -5.22
C HIS A 74 -7.17 10.87 -5.31
N ALA A 75 -8.03 10.01 -5.84
CA ALA A 75 -9.48 10.25 -5.87
C ALA A 75 -10.07 10.36 -4.46
N LEU A 76 -9.68 9.47 -3.54
CA LEU A 76 -10.10 9.50 -2.14
C LEU A 76 -9.71 10.82 -1.46
N LEU A 77 -8.45 11.23 -1.58
CA LEU A 77 -7.95 12.45 -0.94
C LEU A 77 -8.58 13.73 -1.54
N ALA A 78 -8.93 13.70 -2.82
CA ALA A 78 -9.65 14.80 -3.48
C ALA A 78 -11.10 14.92 -2.99
N ASN A 79 -11.80 13.79 -2.86
CA ASN A 79 -13.19 13.75 -2.40
C ASN A 79 -13.36 14.24 -0.96
N GLU A 80 -12.38 13.99 -0.11
CA GLU A 80 -12.36 14.44 1.29
C GLU A 80 -11.89 15.90 1.44
N ALA A 81 -11.70 16.62 0.32
CA ALA A 81 -11.18 17.99 0.25
C ALA A 81 -9.83 18.20 0.97
N ILE A 82 -9.09 17.11 1.26
CA ILE A 82 -7.78 17.16 1.91
C ILE A 82 -6.76 17.83 0.99
N THR A 83 -6.88 17.62 -0.33
CA THR A 83 -6.00 18.25 -1.33
C THR A 83 -6.38 19.69 -1.68
N GLN A 84 -7.53 20.19 -1.22
CA GLN A 84 -8.01 21.55 -1.51
C GLN A 84 -7.50 22.60 -0.52
N GLN A 85 -6.81 22.19 0.54
CA GLN A 85 -6.11 23.12 1.42
C GLN A 85 -4.85 23.59 0.69
N ASP A 86 -4.92 24.76 0.05
CA ASP A 86 -3.86 25.46 -0.71
C ASP A 86 -2.52 25.66 0.04
N ALA A 87 -2.40 25.16 1.28
CA ALA A 87 -1.25 25.34 2.14
C ALA A 87 -0.08 24.38 1.86
N ALA A 88 -0.32 23.17 1.33
CA ALA A 88 0.77 22.24 1.04
C ALA A 88 0.39 21.08 0.09
N PRO A 89 1.13 20.84 -1.00
CA PRO A 89 0.88 19.71 -1.89
C PRO A 89 1.14 18.37 -1.19
N ILE A 90 0.24 17.41 -1.45
CA ILE A 90 0.37 16.02 -1.00
C ILE A 90 0.89 15.18 -2.17
N PHE A 91 1.95 14.43 -1.93
CA PHE A 91 2.51 13.48 -2.87
C PHE A 91 2.36 12.07 -2.30
N VAL A 92 2.03 11.11 -3.17
CA VAL A 92 1.96 9.69 -2.80
C VAL A 92 3.09 8.97 -3.53
N ARG A 93 3.85 8.14 -2.82
CA ARG A 93 5.01 7.42 -3.34
C ARG A 93 4.98 5.96 -2.93
N LEU A 94 5.42 5.08 -3.81
CA LEU A 94 5.54 3.65 -3.53
C LEU A 94 7.01 3.26 -3.35
N TYR A 95 7.28 2.52 -2.28
CA TYR A 95 8.56 1.88 -2.01
C TYR A 95 8.37 0.40 -1.70
N MET A 96 9.41 -0.40 -1.88
CA MET A 96 9.47 -1.74 -1.29
C MET A 96 10.18 -1.61 0.05
N ILE A 97 9.57 -2.05 1.15
CA ILE A 97 10.13 -1.89 2.50
C ILE A 97 10.12 -3.23 3.24
N GLY A 98 11.24 -3.58 3.87
CA GLY A 98 11.38 -4.80 4.66
C GLY A 98 12.81 -5.01 5.17
N PRO A 99 13.06 -6.03 6.00
CA PRO A 99 14.39 -6.28 6.58
C PRO A 99 15.42 -6.76 5.54
N VAL A 100 14.94 -7.50 4.54
CA VAL A 100 15.70 -8.02 3.39
C VAL A 100 14.82 -7.94 2.13
N PRO A 101 15.40 -7.91 0.92
CA PRO A 101 14.66 -7.77 -0.33
C PRO A 101 13.51 -8.78 -0.50
N GLU A 102 13.74 -10.05 -0.17
CA GLU A 102 12.80 -11.18 -0.32
C GLU A 102 11.61 -11.10 0.64
N LYS A 103 11.74 -10.30 1.70
CA LYS A 103 10.71 -10.04 2.71
C LYS A 103 10.19 -8.60 2.64
N SER A 104 10.52 -7.89 1.56
CA SER A 104 10.01 -6.54 1.36
C SER A 104 8.57 -6.55 0.84
N GLU A 105 7.82 -5.52 1.21
CA GLU A 105 6.42 -5.37 0.80
C GLU A 105 6.18 -3.98 0.20
N PRO A 106 5.24 -3.86 -0.75
CA PRO A 106 4.87 -2.57 -1.33
C PRO A 106 4.27 -1.68 -0.23
N THR A 107 4.95 -0.58 0.05
CA THR A 107 4.58 0.36 1.10
C THR A 107 4.40 1.75 0.50
N VAL A 108 3.20 2.28 0.67
CA VAL A 108 2.83 3.63 0.26
C VAL A 108 3.22 4.63 1.33
N LEU A 109 3.85 5.71 0.89
CA LEU A 109 4.18 6.87 1.69
C LEU A 109 3.34 8.04 1.22
N VAL A 110 2.69 8.70 2.17
CA VAL A 110 2.06 10.00 1.95
C VAL A 110 3.07 11.06 2.39
N CYS A 111 3.46 11.94 1.47
CA CYS A 111 4.43 12.99 1.69
C CYS A 111 3.72 14.34 1.61
N CYS A 112 3.86 15.16 2.65
CA CYS A 112 3.36 16.52 2.66
C CYS A 112 4.22 17.34 3.65
N VAL A 113 4.45 18.62 3.31
CA VAL A 113 5.20 19.56 4.15
C VAL A 113 4.46 19.82 5.46
N SER A 114 3.13 19.94 5.39
CA SER A 114 2.28 20.06 6.58
C SER A 114 2.11 18.71 7.26
N LYS A 115 2.68 18.56 8.46
CA LYS A 115 2.57 17.34 9.27
C LYS A 115 1.12 17.01 9.64
N GLY A 116 0.30 18.03 9.92
CA GLY A 116 -1.13 17.87 10.20
C GLY A 116 -1.85 17.28 9.00
N LEU A 117 -1.71 17.94 7.85
CA LEU A 117 -2.34 17.51 6.60
C LEU A 117 -1.89 16.10 6.17
N ARG A 118 -0.60 15.80 6.33
CA ARG A 118 -0.06 14.46 6.09
C ARG A 118 -0.75 13.41 6.96
N LYS A 119 -0.89 13.68 8.27
CA LYS A 119 -1.52 12.75 9.21
C LYS A 119 -2.99 12.53 8.87
N ASP A 120 -3.69 13.58 8.47
CA ASP A 120 -5.10 13.49 8.06
C ASP A 120 -5.26 12.66 6.78
N ALA A 121 -4.38 12.87 5.80
CA ALA A 121 -4.32 12.05 4.58
C ALA A 121 -3.98 10.58 4.88
N GLU A 122 -2.96 10.31 5.71
CA GLU A 122 -2.62 8.95 6.17
C GLU A 122 -3.81 8.28 6.87
N ASN A 123 -4.53 9.00 7.73
CA ASN A 123 -5.71 8.49 8.42
C ASN A 123 -6.87 8.23 7.46
N CYS A 124 -7.07 9.09 6.47
CA CYS A 124 -8.06 8.92 5.42
C CYS A 124 -7.78 7.62 4.64
N VAL A 125 -6.56 7.46 4.12
CA VAL A 125 -6.14 6.26 3.38
C VAL A 125 -6.28 5.00 4.25
N ARG A 126 -5.81 5.04 5.50
CA ARG A 126 -5.93 3.90 6.42
C ARG A 126 -7.38 3.49 6.70
N ARG A 127 -8.28 4.46 6.87
CA ARG A 127 -9.71 4.17 7.11
C ARG A 127 -10.41 3.59 5.89
N SER A 128 -9.93 3.89 4.69
CA SER A 128 -10.53 3.40 3.45
C SER A 128 -10.34 1.90 3.20
N GLY A 129 -9.28 1.29 3.75
CA GLY A 129 -8.93 -0.10 3.49
C GLY A 129 -8.40 -0.38 2.07
N ILE A 130 -8.19 0.66 1.25
CA ILE A 130 -7.77 0.52 -0.16
C ILE A 130 -6.45 -0.24 -0.24
N LEU A 131 -5.47 0.11 0.61
CA LEU A 131 -4.15 -0.51 0.55
C LEU A 131 -4.19 -2.00 0.92
N GLU A 132 -4.91 -2.35 1.98
CA GLU A 132 -5.08 -3.72 2.46
C GLU A 132 -5.73 -4.61 1.39
N SER A 133 -6.69 -4.07 0.63
CA SER A 133 -7.36 -4.80 -0.46
C SER A 133 -6.42 -5.22 -1.59
N TYR A 134 -5.31 -4.50 -1.77
CA TYR A 134 -4.29 -4.78 -2.79
C TYR A 134 -3.02 -5.42 -2.21
N GLY A 135 -2.95 -5.69 -0.91
CA GLY A 135 -1.76 -6.21 -0.24
C GLY A 135 -0.64 -5.18 -0.04
N PHE A 136 -0.99 -3.89 -0.02
CA PHE A 136 -0.06 -2.78 0.20
C PHE A 136 -0.09 -2.35 1.67
N ARG A 137 1.02 -1.81 2.15
CA ARG A 137 1.10 -1.18 3.48
C ARG A 137 1.09 0.34 3.39
N LEU A 138 0.67 0.98 4.47
CA LEU A 138 0.86 2.41 4.67
C LEU A 138 2.05 2.64 5.61
N ALA A 139 3.00 3.48 5.22
CA ALA A 139 4.04 3.93 6.12
C ALA A 139 3.46 4.80 7.25
N SER A 140 3.97 4.62 8.47
CA SER A 140 3.56 5.38 9.66
C SER A 140 4.24 6.75 9.78
N SER A 141 5.16 7.09 8.88
CA SER A 141 5.83 8.38 8.85
C SER A 141 6.38 8.69 7.46
N ALA A 142 6.51 9.99 7.14
CA ALA A 142 7.34 10.42 6.03
C ALA A 142 8.79 10.03 6.34
N PHE A 143 9.25 8.96 5.71
CA PHE A 143 10.67 8.66 5.69
C PHE A 143 11.39 9.80 4.97
N SER A 144 12.56 10.23 5.47
CA SER A 144 13.44 11.21 4.81
C SER A 144 14.07 10.67 3.51
N LEU A 145 13.38 9.76 2.81
CA LEU A 145 13.78 9.19 1.53
C LEU A 145 13.88 10.27 0.44
N GLU A 146 13.01 11.28 0.50
CA GLU A 146 12.94 12.34 -0.51
C GLU A 146 13.81 13.56 -0.15
N SER A 147 14.24 13.73 1.11
CA SER A 147 15.05 14.89 1.53
C SER A 147 16.44 14.95 0.89
N LYS A 148 16.94 13.83 0.34
CA LYS A 148 18.23 13.80 -0.38
C LYS A 148 18.11 14.03 -1.89
N ARG A 149 16.90 14.08 -2.47
CA ARG A 149 16.74 14.31 -3.93
C ARG A 149 16.77 15.79 -4.31
N ALA A 150 16.42 16.69 -3.39
CA ALA A 150 16.38 18.13 -3.64
C ALA A 150 17.77 18.83 -3.74
N ASN A 151 18.88 18.09 -3.64
CA ASN A 151 20.25 18.62 -3.75
C ASN A 151 21.00 18.08 -4.99
N LEU A 152 20.29 17.48 -5.95
CA LEU A 152 20.87 16.87 -7.15
C LEU A 152 20.24 17.36 -8.46
N GLU A 153 19.51 18.48 -8.41
CA GLU A 153 19.07 19.22 -9.60
C GLU A 153 19.75 20.59 -9.66
#